data_AF-A0A067BJ78-F1
#
_entry.id   AF-A0A067BJ78-F1
#
_cell.length_a   1.000
_cell.length_b   1.000
_cell.length_c   1.000
_cell.angle_alpha   90.00
_cell.angle_beta   90.00
_cell.angle_gamma   90.00
#
_symmetry.space_group_name_H-M   'P 1'
#
loop_
_entity.id
_entity.type
_entity.pdbx_description
1 polymer ?
#
loop_
_entity_poly.entity_id
_entity_poly.type
_entity_poly.pdbx_seq_one_letter_code
_entity_poly.pdbx_strand_id
1 'polypeptide(L)'
;MNQTSDEEGSVPHYMLPNFSSILPEYANAEAEHIKSAFSTGNYHSLLKMPARLGPNSVNMARQEAMDENRHTAVALKAPPKIVTKNGLFNQFEYTPSRFNLSDELHRAERLESEAKRFQIGGKDFVCSSNAKKLKHEDGFEDKNFVYPHMDVYYDDAHDIAVRERWIEKKKILYHDFVPSGAAKPIGDTPTKKLLPDIIKELHEAIANDWEDCTVVVAPTDDGNIAIQFDLDTVSGLEHALTAYMNTFANTHRLMAKFQLHKVVEDWNVKPGDNGLYFVVRPPWIRNPHAPMFTSLSIAADAKE
;
A
#
# COMPACT_ATOMS: atom_id res chain seq x y z
N MET A 1 -11.67 -27.79 -54.25
CA MET A 1 -11.93 -27.49 -52.84
C MET A 1 -10.60 -27.16 -52.22
N ASN A 2 -10.31 -25.86 -52.08
CA ASN A 2 -9.07 -25.36 -51.51
C ASN A 2 -9.02 -25.73 -50.02
N GLN A 3 -7.98 -26.45 -49.63
CA GLN A 3 -7.53 -26.48 -48.24
C GLN A 3 -6.73 -25.19 -48.02
N THR A 4 -7.33 -24.24 -47.32
CA THR A 4 -6.60 -23.13 -46.71
C THR A 4 -5.90 -23.69 -45.48
N SER A 5 -4.58 -23.76 -45.55
CA SER A 5 -3.71 -23.87 -44.39
C SER A 5 -3.83 -22.55 -43.62
N ASP A 6 -4.67 -22.54 -42.57
CA ASP A 6 -4.69 -21.46 -41.62
C ASP A 6 -3.37 -21.52 -40.82
N GLU A 7 -2.50 -20.53 -41.04
CA GLU A 7 -1.40 -20.23 -40.15
C GLU A 7 -2.00 -19.78 -38.82
N GLU A 8 -2.09 -20.70 -37.86
CA GLU A 8 -2.48 -20.39 -36.48
C GLU A 8 -1.42 -19.49 -35.88
N GLY A 9 -1.69 -18.18 -35.90
CA GLY A 9 -0.99 -17.23 -35.05
C GLY A 9 -1.14 -17.69 -33.61
N SER A 10 -0.01 -18.05 -33.01
CA SER A 10 0.14 -18.39 -31.59
C SER A 10 -0.61 -17.35 -30.75
N VAL A 11 -1.65 -17.78 -30.04
CA VAL A 11 -2.43 -16.88 -29.19
C VAL A 11 -1.50 -16.43 -28.07
N PRO A 12 -1.22 -15.13 -27.92
CA PRO A 12 -0.26 -14.65 -26.94
C PRO A 12 -0.62 -15.16 -25.54
N HIS A 13 0.37 -15.50 -24.73
CA HIS A 13 0.16 -16.15 -23.42
C HIS A 13 -0.79 -15.36 -22.50
N TYR A 14 -0.79 -14.03 -22.60
CA TYR A 14 -1.70 -13.15 -21.85
C TYR A 14 -3.18 -13.25 -22.25
N MET A 15 -3.49 -13.84 -23.41
CA MET A 15 -4.84 -14.11 -23.89
C MET A 15 -5.31 -15.52 -23.54
N LEU A 16 -4.43 -16.39 -23.01
CA LEU A 16 -4.82 -17.72 -22.61
C LEU A 16 -5.70 -17.65 -21.33
N PRO A 17 -6.77 -18.46 -21.26
CA PRO A 17 -7.61 -18.52 -20.08
C PRO A 17 -6.80 -19.00 -18.89
N ASN A 18 -6.76 -18.19 -17.83
CA ASN A 18 -6.10 -18.56 -16.59
C ASN A 18 -6.96 -19.57 -15.78
N PHE A 19 -6.39 -20.18 -14.74
CA PHE A 19 -7.11 -21.16 -13.92
C PHE A 19 -8.46 -20.63 -13.41
N SER A 20 -8.52 -19.35 -13.00
CA SER A 20 -9.77 -18.71 -12.58
C SER A 20 -10.81 -18.53 -13.69
N SER A 21 -10.40 -18.45 -14.97
CA SER A 21 -11.31 -18.38 -16.11
C SER A 21 -11.92 -19.74 -16.51
N ILE A 22 -11.29 -20.84 -16.09
CA ILE A 22 -11.73 -22.21 -16.41
C ILE A 22 -12.67 -22.75 -15.34
N LEU A 23 -12.64 -22.17 -14.14
CA LEU A 23 -13.51 -22.58 -13.04
C LEU A 23 -14.98 -22.22 -13.32
N PRO A 24 -15.92 -23.12 -13.00
CA PRO A 24 -17.34 -22.80 -13.05
C PRO A 24 -17.66 -21.58 -12.19
N GLU A 25 -18.52 -20.70 -12.69
CA GLU A 25 -19.04 -19.60 -11.86
C GLU A 25 -19.80 -20.18 -10.68
N TYR A 26 -19.57 -19.60 -9.49
CA TYR A 26 -20.20 -20.06 -8.25
C TYR A 26 -21.73 -20.00 -8.37
N ALA A 27 -22.40 -21.14 -8.17
CA ALA A 27 -23.84 -21.29 -8.42
C ALA A 27 -24.73 -20.34 -7.61
N ASN A 28 -24.28 -19.90 -6.42
CA ASN A 28 -25.05 -18.97 -5.59
C ASN A 28 -24.58 -17.50 -5.71
N ALA A 29 -23.71 -17.18 -6.67
CA ALA A 29 -23.18 -15.83 -6.84
C ALA A 29 -24.30 -14.79 -7.05
N GLU A 30 -25.31 -15.14 -7.86
CA GLU A 30 -26.47 -14.28 -8.11
C GLU A 30 -27.29 -14.03 -6.83
N ALA A 31 -27.55 -15.07 -6.04
CA ALA A 31 -28.32 -14.97 -4.80
C ALA A 31 -27.59 -14.12 -3.74
N GLU A 32 -26.28 -14.29 -3.60
CA GLU A 32 -25.46 -13.49 -2.70
C GLU A 32 -25.36 -12.03 -3.16
N HIS A 33 -25.28 -11.78 -4.47
CA HIS A 33 -25.29 -10.43 -5.03
C HIS A 33 -26.60 -9.71 -4.70
N ILE A 34 -27.75 -10.36 -4.95
CA ILE A 34 -29.07 -9.83 -4.58
C ILE A 34 -29.12 -9.53 -3.08
N LYS A 35 -28.77 -10.51 -2.23
CA LYS A 35 -28.79 -10.33 -0.78
C LYS A 35 -27.93 -9.16 -0.33
N SER A 36 -26.74 -9.02 -0.91
CA SER A 36 -25.82 -7.95 -0.57
C SER A 36 -26.37 -6.58 -0.98
N ALA A 37 -27.01 -6.45 -2.15
CA ALA A 37 -27.60 -5.21 -2.64
C ALA A 37 -28.73 -4.67 -1.74
N PHE A 38 -29.43 -5.55 -1.02
CA PHE A 38 -30.45 -5.17 -0.03
C PHE A 38 -29.91 -5.04 1.41
N SER A 39 -28.64 -5.36 1.66
CA SER A 39 -28.02 -5.19 2.98
C SER A 39 -27.59 -3.75 3.23
N THR A 40 -27.72 -3.27 4.47
CA THR A 40 -27.12 -1.99 4.87
C THR A 40 -25.59 -2.09 4.88
N GLY A 41 -24.89 -1.02 4.50
CA GLY A 41 -23.42 -0.98 4.44
C GLY A 41 -22.80 -1.73 3.26
N ASN A 42 -23.57 -1.99 2.20
CA ASN A 42 -23.06 -2.63 0.98
C ASN A 42 -22.42 -1.63 0.00
N TYR A 43 -21.76 -2.17 -1.02
CA TYR A 43 -21.24 -1.44 -2.18
C TYR A 43 -21.95 -1.78 -3.50
N HIS A 44 -23.01 -2.60 -3.44
CA HIS A 44 -23.81 -3.04 -4.58
C HIS A 44 -25.05 -2.16 -4.75
N SER A 45 -25.03 -1.33 -5.79
CA SER A 45 -26.14 -0.40 -6.06
C SER A 45 -27.38 -1.14 -6.55
N LEU A 46 -28.51 -0.97 -5.83
CA LEU A 46 -29.83 -1.44 -6.26
C LEU A 46 -30.25 -0.86 -7.62
N LEU A 47 -29.76 0.32 -7.99
CA LEU A 47 -30.09 0.95 -9.28
C LEU A 47 -29.53 0.18 -10.47
N LYS A 48 -28.46 -0.59 -10.27
CA LYS A 48 -27.82 -1.39 -11.33
C LYS A 48 -28.41 -2.80 -11.44
N MET A 49 -29.40 -3.13 -10.60
CA MET A 49 -30.09 -4.41 -10.65
C MET A 49 -31.17 -4.39 -11.74
N PRO A 50 -31.45 -5.53 -12.40
CA PRO A 50 -32.53 -5.62 -13.36
C PRO A 50 -33.89 -5.42 -12.67
N ALA A 51 -34.80 -4.72 -13.33
CA ALA A 51 -36.14 -4.44 -12.78
C ALA A 51 -37.00 -5.69 -12.57
N ARG A 52 -36.69 -6.79 -13.27
CA ARG A 52 -37.32 -8.10 -13.11
C ARG A 52 -36.23 -9.13 -12.82
N LEU A 53 -36.32 -9.77 -11.65
CA LEU A 53 -35.43 -10.85 -11.26
C LEU A 53 -35.87 -12.15 -11.94
N GLY A 54 -35.07 -12.64 -12.88
CA GLY A 54 -35.19 -13.95 -13.50
C GLY A 54 -33.90 -14.76 -13.34
N PRO A 55 -33.90 -16.05 -13.71
CA PRO A 55 -32.69 -16.87 -13.67
C PRO A 55 -31.56 -16.21 -14.49
N ASN A 56 -30.39 -16.04 -13.88
CA ASN A 56 -29.20 -15.45 -14.50
C ASN A 56 -29.34 -13.97 -14.93
N SER A 57 -30.45 -13.30 -14.60
CA SER A 57 -30.70 -11.92 -15.02
C SER A 57 -29.71 -10.92 -14.40
N VAL A 58 -29.29 -11.16 -13.16
CA VAL A 58 -28.38 -10.27 -12.43
C VAL A 58 -26.96 -10.39 -12.95
N ASN A 59 -26.52 -11.62 -13.24
CA ASN A 59 -25.21 -11.86 -13.84
C ASN A 59 -25.11 -11.24 -15.23
N MET A 60 -26.17 -11.35 -16.05
CA MET A 60 -26.22 -10.69 -17.36
C MET A 60 -26.16 -9.17 -17.23
N ALA A 61 -26.95 -8.56 -16.34
CA ALA A 61 -26.91 -7.12 -16.11
C ALA A 61 -25.53 -6.65 -15.61
N ARG A 62 -24.85 -7.46 -14.78
CA ARG A 62 -23.49 -7.19 -14.31
C ARG A 62 -22.49 -7.23 -15.46
N GLN A 63 -22.59 -8.24 -16.33
CA GLN A 63 -21.73 -8.38 -17.50
C GLN A 63 -21.94 -7.23 -18.48
N GLU A 64 -23.19 -6.87 -18.76
CA GLU A 64 -23.53 -5.73 -19.61
C GLU A 64 -22.97 -4.42 -19.05
N ALA A 65 -23.06 -4.19 -17.73
CA ALA A 65 -22.46 -3.01 -17.10
C ALA A 65 -20.92 -3.02 -17.18
N MET A 66 -20.28 -4.20 -17.09
CA MET A 66 -18.82 -4.33 -17.29
C MET A 66 -18.43 -4.01 -18.73
N ASP A 67 -19.21 -4.50 -19.70
CA ASP A 67 -19.01 -4.26 -21.12
C ASP A 67 -19.26 -2.79 -21.48
N GLU A 68 -20.31 -2.17 -20.95
CA GLU A 68 -20.60 -0.74 -21.08
C GLU A 68 -19.44 0.10 -20.53
N ASN A 69 -18.93 -0.21 -19.34
CA ASN A 69 -17.76 0.48 -18.77
C ASN A 69 -16.52 0.32 -19.66
N ARG A 70 -16.30 -0.87 -20.23
CA ARG A 70 -15.18 -1.15 -21.13
C ARG A 70 -15.29 -0.34 -22.43
N HIS A 71 -16.48 -0.28 -23.03
CA HIS A 71 -16.71 0.47 -24.27
C HIS A 71 -16.71 1.99 -24.04
N THR A 72 -17.25 2.46 -22.90
CA THR A 72 -17.32 3.88 -22.55
C THR A 72 -15.94 4.43 -22.15
N ALA A 73 -15.11 3.61 -21.50
CA ALA A 73 -13.72 3.96 -21.21
C ALA A 73 -12.87 4.18 -22.48
N VAL A 74 -13.23 3.56 -23.60
CA VAL A 74 -12.58 3.81 -24.90
C VAL A 74 -13.05 5.14 -25.52
N ALA A 75 -14.31 5.54 -25.29
CA ALA A 75 -14.88 6.78 -25.83
C ALA A 75 -14.50 8.05 -25.04
N LEU A 76 -14.16 7.93 -23.75
CA LEU A 76 -13.79 9.05 -22.88
C LEU A 76 -12.31 8.99 -22.45
N LYS A 77 -11.37 8.91 -23.41
CA LYS A 77 -9.99 9.37 -23.16
C LYS A 77 -9.92 10.90 -23.17
N ALA A 78 -10.72 11.55 -22.34
CA ALA A 78 -10.37 12.91 -21.92
C ALA A 78 -9.20 12.78 -20.92
N PRO A 79 -8.11 13.56 -21.07
CA PRO A 79 -7.01 13.50 -20.11
C PRO A 79 -7.55 13.77 -18.70
N PRO A 80 -7.01 13.09 -17.66
CA PRO A 80 -7.38 13.40 -16.28
C PRO A 80 -7.09 14.89 -16.07
N LYS A 81 -8.14 15.68 -15.84
CA LYS A 81 -7.98 17.10 -15.53
C LYS A 81 -7.08 17.17 -14.30
N ILE A 82 -5.86 17.66 -14.50
CA ILE A 82 -4.89 17.90 -13.44
C ILE A 82 -5.53 18.94 -12.51
N VAL A 83 -5.98 18.48 -11.34
CA VAL A 83 -6.52 19.32 -10.28
C VAL A 83 -5.35 19.98 -9.59
N THR A 84 -4.89 21.12 -10.09
CA THR A 84 -3.86 21.92 -9.39
C THR A 84 -4.22 23.40 -9.21
N LYS A 85 -3.95 23.82 -7.97
CA LYS A 85 -3.84 25.13 -7.31
C LYS A 85 -5.05 26.01 -7.04
N ASN A 86 -6.07 26.09 -7.91
CA ASN A 86 -7.29 26.86 -7.61
C ASN A 86 -8.52 25.98 -7.77
N GLY A 87 -8.62 24.96 -6.90
CA GLY A 87 -9.47 23.79 -7.05
C GLY A 87 -10.95 24.02 -7.37
N LEU A 88 -11.59 22.93 -7.79
CA LEU A 88 -13.01 22.74 -8.14
C LEU A 88 -14.01 23.10 -7.03
N PHE A 89 -13.54 23.61 -5.89
CA PHE A 89 -14.34 24.11 -4.79
C PHE A 89 -14.12 25.61 -4.69
N ASN A 90 -15.21 26.39 -4.80
CA ASN A 90 -15.19 27.77 -4.32
C ASN A 90 -14.68 27.75 -2.87
N GLN A 91 -13.73 28.62 -2.54
CA GLN A 91 -13.42 28.92 -1.14
C GLN A 91 -14.74 29.34 -0.48
N PHE A 92 -15.33 28.46 0.31
CA PHE A 92 -16.52 28.82 1.06
C PHE A 92 -16.06 29.74 2.18
N GLU A 93 -16.64 30.93 2.24
CA GLU A 93 -16.49 31.82 3.37
C GLU A 93 -17.18 31.17 4.56
N TYR A 94 -16.40 30.81 5.59
CA TYR A 94 -16.97 30.22 6.80
C TYR A 94 -17.89 31.24 7.46
N THR A 95 -19.18 31.09 7.27
CA THR A 95 -20.20 31.83 8.02
C THR A 95 -20.53 30.99 9.25
N PRO A 96 -20.15 31.40 10.47
CA PRO A 96 -20.43 30.61 11.65
C PRO A 96 -21.93 30.35 11.77
N SER A 97 -22.29 29.07 11.83
CA SER A 97 -23.66 28.63 12.09
C SER A 97 -24.14 29.14 13.46
N ARG A 98 -25.43 29.47 13.59
CA ARG A 98 -26.06 29.84 14.89
C ARG A 98 -25.89 28.78 15.98
N PHE A 99 -25.56 27.54 15.62
CA PHE A 99 -25.25 26.47 16.57
C PHE A 99 -23.88 26.60 17.24
N ASN A 100 -22.92 27.31 16.63
CA ASN A 100 -21.63 27.55 17.29
C ASN A 100 -21.71 28.64 18.36
N LEU A 101 -22.75 29.47 18.33
CA LEU A 101 -22.98 30.53 19.32
C LEU A 101 -23.28 29.94 20.71
N SER A 102 -24.01 28.82 20.79
CA SER A 102 -24.34 28.21 22.09
C SER A 102 -23.08 27.67 22.79
N ASP A 103 -22.20 27.03 22.04
CA ASP A 103 -20.95 26.47 22.58
C ASP A 103 -20.00 27.58 23.02
N GLU A 104 -19.97 28.70 22.29
CA GLU A 104 -19.19 29.87 22.63
C GLU A 104 -19.73 30.57 23.88
N LEU A 105 -21.05 30.73 24.01
CA LEU A 105 -21.70 31.27 25.21
C LEU A 105 -21.45 30.39 26.44
N HIS A 106 -21.56 29.06 26.31
CA HIS A 106 -21.26 28.14 27.41
C HIS A 106 -19.77 28.16 27.80
N ARG A 107 -18.86 28.36 26.85
CA ARG A 107 -17.43 28.53 27.14
C ARG A 107 -17.17 29.84 27.87
N ALA A 108 -17.80 30.93 27.45
CA ALA A 108 -17.68 32.24 28.09
C ALA A 108 -18.25 32.23 29.52
N GLU A 109 -19.42 31.63 29.72
CA GLU A 109 -20.05 31.48 31.04
C GLU A 109 -19.18 30.64 31.98
N ARG A 110 -18.56 29.57 31.48
CA ARG A 110 -17.63 28.75 32.27
C ARG A 110 -16.43 29.57 32.74
N LEU A 111 -15.76 30.27 31.83
CA LEU A 111 -14.61 31.12 32.16
C LEU A 111 -14.98 32.24 33.14
N GLU A 112 -16.14 32.88 32.95
CA GLU A 112 -16.61 33.92 33.87
C GLU A 112 -16.92 33.35 35.26
N SER A 113 -17.51 32.14 35.32
CA SER A 113 -17.78 31.45 36.59
C SER A 113 -16.48 31.05 37.31
N GLU A 114 -15.44 30.65 36.58
CA GLU A 114 -14.12 30.32 37.12
C GLU A 114 -13.43 31.58 37.64
N ALA A 115 -13.45 32.66 36.86
CA ALA A 115 -12.91 33.95 37.27
C ALA A 115 -13.58 34.51 38.53
N LYS A 116 -14.92 34.44 38.63
CA LYS A 116 -15.67 34.85 39.83
C LYS A 116 -15.33 33.99 41.04
N ARG A 117 -15.21 32.67 40.87
CA ARG A 117 -14.79 31.75 41.93
C ARG A 117 -13.38 32.11 42.44
N PHE A 118 -12.46 32.40 41.53
CA PHE A 118 -11.10 32.79 41.87
C PHE A 118 -11.04 34.16 42.56
N GLN A 119 -11.84 35.13 42.12
CA GLN A 119 -11.89 36.47 42.70
C GLN A 119 -12.44 36.47 44.13
N ILE A 120 -13.42 35.63 44.43
CA ILE A 120 -14.07 35.58 45.75
C ILE A 120 -13.26 34.72 46.74
N GLY A 121 -12.80 33.54 46.31
CA GLY A 121 -12.23 32.54 47.21
C GLY A 121 -10.73 32.31 47.11
N GLY A 122 -10.07 32.76 46.03
CA GLY A 122 -8.65 32.50 45.73
C GLY A 122 -8.26 31.02 45.57
N LYS A 123 -9.15 30.09 45.94
CA LYS A 123 -9.04 28.64 45.86
C LYS A 123 -10.40 28.08 45.45
N ASP A 124 -10.40 26.96 44.75
CA ASP A 124 -11.64 26.27 44.39
C ASP A 124 -12.42 25.86 45.63
N PHE A 125 -13.74 26.01 45.56
CA PHE A 125 -14.64 25.63 46.64
C PHE A 125 -14.60 24.11 46.83
N VAL A 126 -13.97 23.67 47.92
CA VAL A 126 -13.95 22.26 48.33
C VAL A 126 -15.14 22.02 49.27
N CYS A 127 -16.15 21.28 48.79
CA CYS A 127 -17.23 20.79 49.66
C CYS A 127 -16.62 19.97 50.82
N SER A 128 -16.99 20.28 52.05
CA SER A 128 -16.52 19.61 53.27
C SER A 128 -16.79 18.10 53.30
N SER A 129 -17.67 17.58 52.44
CA SER A 129 -17.90 16.15 52.25
C SER A 129 -16.79 15.42 51.48
N ASN A 130 -15.94 16.12 50.74
CA ASN A 130 -14.80 15.53 50.02
C ASN A 130 -13.50 15.55 50.84
N ALA A 131 -13.53 16.06 52.08
CA ALA A 131 -12.34 16.19 52.92
C ALA A 131 -11.98 14.89 53.69
N LYS A 132 -12.83 13.85 53.63
CA LYS A 132 -12.52 12.57 54.27
C LYS A 132 -11.76 11.69 53.29
N LYS A 133 -10.43 11.81 53.31
CA LYS A 133 -9.54 10.89 52.60
C LYS A 133 -9.92 9.46 52.94
N LEU A 134 -10.09 8.62 51.93
CA LEU A 134 -10.38 7.20 52.13
C LEU A 134 -9.19 6.53 52.84
N LYS A 135 -9.41 5.42 53.56
CA LYS A 135 -8.33 4.76 54.33
C LYS A 135 -7.11 4.33 53.50
N HIS A 136 -7.27 4.28 52.17
CA HIS A 136 -6.26 3.86 51.21
C HIS A 136 -5.72 5.03 50.37
N GLU A 137 -6.19 6.25 50.61
CA GLU A 137 -5.64 7.46 49.98
C GLU A 137 -4.49 8.00 50.83
N ASP A 138 -3.45 8.47 50.15
CA ASP A 138 -2.25 8.99 50.80
C ASP A 138 -2.55 10.24 51.64
N GLY A 139 -2.22 10.14 52.93
CA GLY A 139 -2.44 11.17 53.94
C GLY A 139 -1.53 12.38 53.76
N PHE A 140 -0.39 12.24 53.09
CA PHE A 140 0.61 13.31 52.98
C PHE A 140 0.26 14.29 51.86
N GLU A 141 0.55 15.58 52.08
CA GLU A 141 0.45 16.62 51.04
C GLU A 141 1.61 16.53 50.04
N ASP A 142 2.73 15.95 50.47
CA ASP A 142 3.94 15.79 49.67
C ASP A 142 3.90 14.48 48.89
N LYS A 143 3.71 14.56 47.56
CA LYS A 143 3.63 13.41 46.66
C LYS A 143 4.94 12.61 46.59
N ASN A 144 6.04 13.17 47.10
CA ASN A 144 7.35 12.54 47.10
C ASN A 144 7.69 11.90 48.45
N PHE A 145 6.78 11.96 49.45
CA PHE A 145 7.01 11.36 50.74
C PHE A 145 6.86 9.84 50.65
N VAL A 146 8.00 9.14 50.57
CA VAL A 146 8.08 7.68 50.67
C VAL A 146 8.31 7.31 52.13
N TYR A 147 7.48 6.44 52.67
CA TYR A 147 7.67 5.93 54.03
C TYR A 147 9.06 5.25 54.14
N PRO A 148 9.86 5.50 55.19
CA PRO A 148 11.23 4.95 55.30
C PRO A 148 11.36 3.42 55.28
N HIS A 149 10.25 2.70 55.48
CA HIS A 149 10.18 1.23 55.39
C HIS A 149 9.62 0.72 54.05
N MET A 150 9.16 1.63 53.18
CA MET A 150 8.80 1.39 51.78
C MET A 150 9.98 1.65 50.83
N ASP A 151 11.13 2.09 51.35
CA ASP A 151 12.44 2.02 50.69
C ASP A 151 12.93 0.57 50.68
N VAL A 152 12.13 -0.29 50.05
CA VAL A 152 12.50 -1.66 49.75
C VAL A 152 12.20 -1.82 48.27
N TYR A 153 13.26 -2.12 47.53
CA TYR A 153 13.27 -2.67 46.19
C TYR A 153 12.26 -3.83 46.07
N TYR A 154 10.99 -3.51 45.86
CA TYR A 154 9.99 -4.51 45.52
C TYR A 154 10.24 -4.88 44.06
N ASP A 155 10.92 -6.00 43.83
CA ASP A 155 10.93 -6.71 42.54
C ASP A 155 9.49 -6.86 42.00
N ASP A 156 8.51 -6.94 42.90
CA ASP A 156 7.08 -6.96 42.59
C ASP A 156 6.63 -5.78 41.71
N ALA A 157 7.16 -4.57 41.88
CA ALA A 157 6.75 -3.43 41.04
C ALA A 157 7.29 -3.56 39.60
N HIS A 158 8.50 -4.09 39.44
CA HIS A 158 9.06 -4.41 38.14
C HIS A 158 8.30 -5.57 37.49
N ASP A 159 8.00 -6.62 38.26
CA ASP A 159 7.24 -7.79 37.81
C ASP A 159 5.80 -7.44 37.45
N ILE A 160 5.16 -6.52 38.17
CA ILE A 160 3.84 -5.99 37.83
C ILE A 160 3.90 -5.24 36.50
N ALA A 161 4.89 -4.37 36.30
CA ALA A 161 5.06 -3.63 35.04
C ALA A 161 5.38 -4.55 33.85
N VAL A 162 6.19 -5.59 34.05
CA VAL A 162 6.47 -6.62 33.03
C VAL A 162 5.21 -7.41 32.71
N ARG A 163 4.44 -7.80 33.72
CA ARG A 163 3.18 -8.54 33.57
C ARG A 163 2.13 -7.71 32.84
N GLU A 164 2.00 -6.42 33.13
CA GLU A 164 1.11 -5.50 32.41
C GLU A 164 1.49 -5.41 30.94
N ARG A 165 2.79 -5.24 30.62
CA ARG A 165 3.27 -5.26 29.23
C ARG A 165 2.99 -6.58 28.53
N TRP A 166 3.09 -7.71 29.22
CA TRP A 166 2.77 -9.02 28.64
C TRP A 166 1.27 -9.17 28.37
N ILE A 167 0.42 -8.68 29.28
CA ILE A 167 -1.04 -8.68 29.10
C ILE A 167 -1.43 -7.77 27.92
N GLU A 168 -0.84 -6.58 27.82
CA GLU A 168 -1.06 -5.68 26.69
C GLU A 168 -0.62 -6.28 25.36
N LYS A 169 0.57 -6.89 25.31
CA LYS A 169 1.05 -7.61 24.11
C LYS A 169 0.15 -8.79 23.74
N LYS A 170 -0.42 -9.50 24.72
CA LYS A 170 -1.37 -10.59 24.47
C LYS A 170 -2.72 -10.13 23.94
N LYS A 171 -3.12 -8.87 24.15
CA LYS A 171 -4.34 -8.30 23.55
C LYS A 171 -4.19 -8.07 22.04
N ILE A 172 -2.96 -8.02 21.53
CA ILE A 172 -2.64 -7.92 20.11
C ILE A 172 -2.73 -9.34 19.51
N LEU A 173 -3.95 -9.74 19.13
CA LEU A 173 -4.25 -11.06 18.52
C LEU A 173 -3.64 -11.22 17.13
N TYR A 174 -3.34 -10.11 16.46
CA TYR A 174 -2.80 -10.07 15.10
C TYR A 174 -1.65 -9.07 15.08
N HIS A 175 -0.56 -9.42 14.40
CA HIS A 175 0.52 -8.46 14.13
C HIS A 175 -0.02 -7.28 13.29
N ASP A 176 0.74 -6.19 13.22
CA ASP A 176 0.43 -5.10 12.29
C ASP A 176 0.14 -5.67 10.91
N PHE A 177 -0.98 -5.27 10.31
CA PHE A 177 -1.36 -5.73 8.99
C PHE A 177 -0.24 -5.37 8.01
N VAL A 178 0.56 -6.36 7.61
CA VAL A 178 1.54 -6.21 6.55
C VAL A 178 0.82 -6.59 5.25
N PRO A 179 0.52 -5.63 4.36
CA PRO A 179 -0.07 -5.96 3.08
C PRO A 179 0.82 -6.95 2.33
N SER A 180 0.21 -7.98 1.73
CA SER A 180 0.86 -8.94 0.84
C SER A 180 1.63 -8.17 -0.25
N GLY A 181 2.95 -8.09 -0.10
CA GLY A 181 3.81 -7.33 -1.02
C GLY A 181 5.10 -6.80 -0.37
N ALA A 182 5.11 -6.59 0.95
CA ALA A 182 6.30 -6.15 1.71
C ALA A 182 6.94 -7.28 2.55
N ALA A 183 6.53 -8.52 2.36
CA ALA A 183 7.12 -9.66 3.05
C ALA A 183 8.49 -10.00 2.43
N LYS A 184 9.49 -10.26 3.28
CA LYS A 184 10.70 -10.96 2.84
C LYS A 184 10.26 -12.25 2.14
N PRO A 185 10.77 -12.56 0.94
CA PRO A 185 10.32 -13.73 0.23
C PRO A 185 10.59 -14.97 1.08
N ILE A 186 9.58 -15.84 1.12
CA ILE A 186 9.62 -17.13 1.81
C ILE A 186 10.67 -18.00 1.10
N GLY A 187 11.83 -18.19 1.72
CA GLY A 187 12.90 -19.04 1.20
C GLY A 187 14.30 -18.64 1.69
N ASP A 188 15.27 -19.52 1.44
CA ASP A 188 16.69 -19.24 1.65
C ASP A 188 17.14 -18.07 0.77
N THR A 189 18.02 -17.22 1.29
CA THR A 189 18.59 -16.11 0.53
C THR A 189 19.33 -16.67 -0.69
N PRO A 190 18.95 -16.30 -1.92
CA PRO A 190 19.56 -16.87 -3.10
C PRO A 190 21.04 -16.48 -3.13
N THR A 191 21.89 -17.43 -3.52
CA THR A 191 23.35 -17.28 -3.54
C THR A 191 23.86 -17.28 -4.97
N LYS A 192 25.10 -16.80 -5.18
CA LYS A 192 25.76 -16.77 -6.50
C LYS A 192 25.78 -18.12 -7.23
N LYS A 193 25.66 -19.24 -6.50
CA LYS A 193 25.57 -20.59 -7.09
C LYS A 193 24.31 -20.79 -7.94
N LEU A 194 23.24 -20.05 -7.67
CA LEU A 194 21.97 -20.11 -8.40
C LEU A 194 21.96 -19.21 -9.65
N LEU A 195 23.01 -18.44 -9.91
CA LEU A 195 23.12 -17.58 -11.10
C LEU A 195 22.81 -18.28 -12.43
N PRO A 196 23.34 -19.48 -12.75
CA PRO A 196 22.99 -20.15 -14.01
C PRO A 196 21.50 -20.52 -14.09
N ASP A 197 20.90 -20.92 -12.97
CA ASP A 197 19.47 -21.25 -12.91
C ASP A 197 18.61 -20.00 -13.11
N ILE A 198 19.01 -18.87 -12.51
CA ILE A 198 18.34 -17.58 -12.68
C ILE A 198 18.37 -17.14 -14.15
N ILE A 199 19.54 -17.21 -14.79
CA ILE A 199 19.70 -16.82 -16.20
C ILE A 199 18.80 -17.69 -17.08
N LYS A 200 18.82 -19.01 -16.86
CA LYS A 200 18.00 -19.96 -17.60
C LYS A 200 16.50 -19.68 -17.44
N GLU A 201 16.03 -19.55 -16.19
CA GLU A 201 14.61 -19.31 -15.92
C GLU A 201 14.13 -17.94 -16.42
N LEU A 202 14.97 -16.90 -16.34
CA LEU A 202 14.66 -15.58 -16.90
C LEU A 202 14.58 -15.62 -18.42
N HIS A 203 15.56 -16.25 -19.08
CA HIS A 203 15.56 -16.40 -20.53
C HIS A 203 14.34 -17.17 -21.00
N GLU A 204 14.03 -18.32 -20.40
CA GLU A 204 12.87 -19.13 -20.75
C GLU A 204 11.55 -18.37 -20.56
N ALA A 205 11.38 -17.65 -19.44
CA ALA A 205 10.16 -16.88 -19.19
C ALA A 205 9.96 -15.77 -20.23
N ILE A 206 11.02 -15.01 -20.55
CA ILE A 206 10.93 -13.87 -21.46
C ILE A 206 10.82 -14.35 -22.92
N ALA A 207 11.58 -15.37 -23.31
CA ALA A 207 11.51 -15.93 -24.66
C ALA A 207 10.15 -16.56 -24.97
N ASN A 208 9.49 -17.16 -23.97
CA ASN A 208 8.12 -17.67 -24.13
C ASN A 208 7.07 -16.56 -24.30
N ASP A 209 7.28 -15.40 -23.68
CA ASP A 209 6.37 -14.25 -23.80
C ASP A 209 6.63 -13.44 -25.09
N TRP A 210 7.84 -13.53 -25.64
CA TRP A 210 8.31 -12.77 -26.82
C TRP A 210 9.00 -13.70 -27.84
N GLU A 211 8.24 -14.63 -28.42
CA GLU A 211 8.74 -15.66 -29.34
C GLU A 211 9.40 -15.10 -30.62
N ASP A 212 8.96 -13.91 -31.05
CA ASP A 212 9.45 -13.24 -32.27
C ASP A 212 10.71 -12.38 -32.02
N CYS A 213 11.10 -12.17 -30.77
CA CYS A 213 12.25 -11.32 -30.42
C CYS A 213 13.47 -12.16 -30.06
N THR A 214 14.65 -11.73 -30.51
CA THR A 214 15.89 -12.36 -30.04
C THR A 214 16.28 -11.76 -28.70
N VAL A 215 16.30 -12.60 -27.67
CA VAL A 215 16.57 -12.22 -26.27
C VAL A 215 17.84 -12.92 -25.81
N VAL A 216 18.76 -12.15 -25.24
CA VAL A 216 19.99 -12.66 -24.63
C VAL A 216 20.03 -12.24 -23.17
N VAL A 217 20.17 -13.22 -22.27
CA VAL A 217 20.33 -12.97 -20.83
C VAL A 217 21.74 -13.36 -20.43
N ALA A 218 22.53 -12.39 -19.96
CA ALA A 218 23.94 -12.61 -19.62
C ALA A 218 24.32 -11.90 -18.31
N PRO A 219 25.27 -12.47 -17.54
CA PRO A 219 25.84 -11.76 -16.40
C PRO A 219 26.82 -10.68 -16.89
N THR A 220 26.75 -9.50 -16.30
CA THR A 220 27.69 -8.40 -16.49
C THR A 220 28.94 -8.59 -15.61
N ASP A 221 30.03 -7.89 -15.90
CA ASP A 221 31.28 -7.91 -15.12
C ASP A 221 31.07 -7.50 -13.65
N ASP A 222 30.12 -6.59 -13.39
CA ASP A 222 29.71 -6.17 -12.05
C ASP A 222 28.89 -7.23 -11.30
N GLY A 223 28.59 -8.36 -11.95
CA GLY A 223 27.75 -9.44 -11.45
C GLY A 223 26.24 -9.23 -11.61
N ASN A 224 25.81 -8.06 -12.10
CA ASN A 224 24.42 -7.82 -12.47
C ASN A 224 24.01 -8.76 -13.62
N ILE A 225 22.71 -8.87 -13.89
CA ILE A 225 22.18 -9.66 -14.98
C ILE A 225 21.59 -8.69 -16.00
N ALA A 226 22.15 -8.66 -17.19
CA ALA A 226 21.67 -7.87 -18.31
C ALA A 226 20.77 -8.73 -19.18
N ILE A 227 19.61 -8.18 -19.53
CA ILE A 227 18.67 -8.73 -20.50
C ILE A 227 18.73 -7.82 -21.72
N GLN A 228 19.21 -8.35 -22.84
CA GLN A 228 19.37 -7.65 -24.10
C GLN A 228 18.30 -8.13 -25.08
N PHE A 229 17.63 -7.19 -25.73
CA PHE A 229 16.75 -7.42 -26.87
C PHE A 229 17.39 -6.82 -28.12
N ASP A 230 17.36 -7.54 -29.24
CA ASP A 230 17.79 -6.97 -30.52
C ASP A 230 16.76 -5.99 -31.08
N LEU A 231 17.18 -4.76 -31.32
CA LEU A 231 16.31 -3.67 -31.78
C LEU A 231 15.70 -3.96 -33.15
N ASP A 232 16.40 -4.71 -34.00
CA ASP A 232 15.90 -5.08 -35.33
C ASP A 232 14.66 -5.99 -35.22
N THR A 233 14.67 -6.92 -34.26
CA THR A 233 13.53 -7.82 -34.02
C THR A 233 12.36 -7.16 -33.30
N VAL A 234 12.65 -6.16 -32.45
CA VAL A 234 11.63 -5.44 -31.68
C VAL A 234 10.88 -4.39 -32.54
N SER A 235 11.46 -3.95 -33.66
CA SER A 235 10.88 -3.08 -34.70
C SER A 235 9.67 -2.21 -34.26
N GLY A 236 9.95 -1.18 -33.45
CA GLY A 236 8.96 -0.17 -33.05
C GLY A 236 8.10 -0.50 -31.82
N LEU A 237 8.24 -1.70 -31.24
CA LEU A 237 7.55 -2.13 -30.01
C LEU A 237 8.30 -1.74 -28.73
N GLU A 238 9.30 -0.87 -28.79
CA GLU A 238 10.15 -0.50 -27.64
C GLU A 238 9.36 0.00 -26.43
N HIS A 239 8.30 0.78 -26.66
CA HIS A 239 7.42 1.28 -25.60
C HIS A 239 6.61 0.15 -24.96
N ALA A 240 6.13 -0.81 -25.76
CA ALA A 240 5.42 -1.98 -25.27
C ALA A 240 6.36 -2.89 -24.47
N LEU A 241 7.58 -3.10 -24.96
CA LEU A 241 8.62 -3.86 -24.28
C LEU A 241 9.03 -3.22 -22.96
N THR A 242 9.19 -1.90 -22.92
CA THR A 242 9.49 -1.17 -21.67
C THR A 242 8.35 -1.32 -20.65
N ALA A 243 7.09 -1.22 -21.09
CA ALA A 243 5.93 -1.41 -20.23
C ALA A 243 5.81 -2.85 -19.71
N TYR A 244 6.09 -3.83 -20.58
CA TYR A 244 6.18 -5.25 -20.22
C TYR A 244 7.26 -5.45 -19.16
N MET A 245 8.49 -5.00 -19.41
CA MET A 245 9.61 -5.19 -18.49
C MET A 245 9.38 -4.48 -17.14
N ASN A 246 8.70 -3.34 -17.12
CA ASN A 246 8.31 -2.69 -15.87
C ASN A 246 7.27 -3.51 -15.09
N THR A 247 6.31 -4.14 -15.78
CA THR A 247 5.36 -5.06 -15.16
C THR A 247 6.10 -6.29 -14.65
N PHE A 248 6.95 -6.90 -15.48
CA PHE A 248 7.77 -8.06 -15.15
C PHE A 248 8.61 -7.82 -13.90
N ALA A 249 9.30 -6.68 -13.81
CA ALA A 249 10.14 -6.31 -12.67
C ALA A 249 9.36 -6.17 -11.36
N ASN A 250 8.09 -5.76 -11.43
CA ASN A 250 7.27 -5.49 -10.24
C ASN A 250 6.44 -6.71 -9.80
N THR A 251 5.96 -7.53 -10.73
CA THR A 251 4.93 -8.55 -10.43
C THR A 251 5.37 -9.97 -10.72
N HIS A 252 6.41 -10.19 -11.52
CA HIS A 252 6.74 -11.54 -11.95
C HIS A 252 7.32 -12.38 -10.81
N ARG A 253 6.86 -13.64 -10.70
CA ARG A 253 7.27 -14.56 -9.62
C ARG A 253 8.79 -14.76 -9.52
N LEU A 254 9.51 -14.66 -10.64
CA LEU A 254 10.97 -14.83 -10.66
C LEU A 254 11.68 -13.70 -9.91
N MET A 255 11.16 -12.47 -9.98
CA MET A 255 11.70 -11.32 -9.24
C MET A 255 11.63 -11.57 -7.74
N ALA A 256 10.48 -12.07 -7.26
CA ALA A 256 10.27 -12.40 -5.85
C ALA A 256 11.05 -13.66 -5.42
N LYS A 257 11.05 -14.73 -6.24
CA LYS A 257 11.74 -16.00 -5.98
C LYS A 257 13.26 -15.78 -5.80
N PHE A 258 13.85 -14.97 -6.66
CA PHE A 258 15.30 -14.75 -6.68
C PHE A 258 15.74 -13.42 -6.03
N GLN A 259 14.82 -12.67 -5.41
CA GLN A 259 15.10 -11.38 -4.77
C GLN A 259 15.82 -10.40 -5.71
N LEU A 260 15.40 -10.35 -6.97
CA LEU A 260 16.00 -9.48 -7.97
C LEU A 260 15.47 -8.06 -7.82
N HIS A 261 16.36 -7.09 -7.96
CA HIS A 261 16.04 -5.67 -7.94
C HIS A 261 16.28 -5.04 -9.29
N LYS A 262 15.35 -4.19 -9.74
CA LYS A 262 15.55 -3.37 -10.93
C LYS A 262 16.69 -2.36 -10.70
N VAL A 263 17.65 -2.32 -11.62
CA VAL A 263 18.66 -1.26 -11.69
C VAL A 263 18.08 -0.14 -12.55
N VAL A 264 17.88 1.04 -11.98
CA VAL A 264 17.18 2.14 -12.67
C VAL A 264 18.11 2.86 -13.66
N GLU A 265 19.40 2.89 -13.34
CA GLU A 265 20.45 3.54 -14.10
C GLU A 265 20.65 2.89 -15.47
N ASP A 266 20.63 1.55 -15.49
CA ASP A 266 20.83 0.73 -16.69
C ASP A 266 19.52 0.11 -17.19
N TRP A 267 18.40 0.80 -16.99
CA TRP A 267 17.08 0.37 -17.46
C TRP A 267 16.70 1.07 -18.77
N ASN A 268 16.33 0.30 -19.78
CA ASN A 268 15.92 0.83 -21.09
C ASN A 268 17.04 1.66 -21.76
N VAL A 269 18.28 1.17 -21.67
CA VAL A 269 19.48 1.84 -22.22
C VAL A 269 19.82 1.26 -23.60
N LYS A 270 20.27 2.13 -24.50
CA LYS A 270 20.72 1.81 -25.86
C LYS A 270 22.16 2.27 -26.06
N PRO A 271 23.17 1.41 -25.84
CA PRO A 271 24.58 1.80 -25.97
C PRO A 271 25.07 1.90 -27.43
N GLY A 272 24.21 1.66 -28.43
CA GLY A 272 24.52 1.88 -29.85
C GLY A 272 25.01 0.63 -30.61
N ASP A 273 24.91 -0.54 -29.98
CA ASP A 273 25.25 -1.87 -30.48
C ASP A 273 24.02 -2.65 -30.99
N ASN A 274 22.96 -1.93 -31.36
CA ASN A 274 21.65 -2.47 -31.72
C ASN A 274 20.92 -3.24 -30.60
N GLY A 275 21.41 -3.19 -29.36
CA GLY A 275 20.75 -3.79 -28.21
C GLY A 275 19.92 -2.81 -27.40
N LEU A 276 18.76 -3.27 -26.91
CA LEU A 276 18.02 -2.65 -25.82
C LEU A 276 18.24 -3.42 -24.52
N TYR A 277 18.74 -2.73 -23.50
CA TYR A 277 19.17 -3.36 -22.26
C TYR A 277 18.24 -3.08 -21.08
N PHE A 278 17.98 -4.13 -20.31
CA PHE A 278 17.32 -4.08 -19.02
C PHE A 278 18.15 -4.83 -17.99
N VAL A 279 18.62 -4.13 -16.96
CA VAL A 279 19.50 -4.73 -15.95
C VAL A 279 18.76 -5.00 -14.64
N VAL A 280 18.92 -6.23 -14.14
CA VAL A 280 18.44 -6.67 -12.83
C VAL A 280 19.60 -7.09 -11.94
N ARG A 281 19.45 -6.81 -10.64
CA ARG A 281 20.48 -7.01 -9.63
C ARG A 281 20.07 -8.09 -8.63
N PRO A 282 20.83 -9.18 -8.49
CA PRO A 282 20.63 -10.17 -7.45
C PRO A 282 21.07 -9.66 -6.05
N PRO A 283 20.58 -10.27 -4.95
CA PRO A 283 20.69 -9.71 -3.60
C PRO A 283 22.11 -9.75 -3.01
N TRP A 284 23.02 -10.57 -3.56
CA TRP A 284 24.42 -10.62 -3.12
C TRP A 284 25.26 -9.44 -3.62
N ILE A 285 24.71 -8.61 -4.52
CA ILE A 285 25.39 -7.42 -5.04
C ILE A 285 24.91 -6.22 -4.26
N ARG A 286 25.84 -5.61 -3.51
CA ARG A 286 25.54 -4.42 -2.71
C ARG A 286 25.27 -3.25 -3.66
N ASN A 287 24.22 -2.49 -3.37
CA ASN A 287 23.98 -1.23 -4.05
C ASN A 287 25.19 -0.31 -3.77
N PRO A 288 25.85 0.28 -4.78
CA PRO A 288 26.66 1.47 -4.51
C PRO A 288 25.70 2.46 -3.86
N HIS A 289 25.97 2.84 -2.60
CA HIS A 289 25.17 3.84 -1.92
C HIS A 289 25.06 5.05 -2.86
N ALA A 290 23.85 5.49 -3.17
CA ALA A 290 23.65 6.84 -3.67
C ALA A 290 24.41 7.76 -2.70
N PRO A 291 25.26 8.69 -3.17
CA PRO A 291 25.95 9.59 -2.27
C PRO A 291 24.87 10.26 -1.41
N MET A 292 24.87 9.98 -0.11
CA MET A 292 24.03 10.69 0.84
C MET A 292 24.37 12.15 0.63
N PHE A 293 23.43 12.92 0.09
CA PHE A 293 23.48 14.37 0.16
C PHE A 293 23.49 14.71 1.65
N THR A 294 24.68 14.82 2.24
CA THR A 294 24.88 15.56 3.47
C THR A 294 24.51 17.00 3.13
N SER A 295 23.26 17.36 3.38
CA SER A 295 22.89 18.74 3.62
C SER A 295 23.62 19.17 4.89
N LEU A 296 24.88 19.62 4.71
CA LEU A 296 25.48 20.53 5.67
C LEU A 296 24.67 21.82 5.58
N SER A 297 23.69 21.88 6.47
CA SER A 297 23.14 23.11 6.98
C SER A 297 24.31 23.98 7.41
N ILE A 298 24.70 24.94 6.55
CA ILE A 298 25.50 26.08 6.96
C ILE A 298 24.55 26.94 7.79
N ALA A 299 24.42 26.56 9.06
CA ALA A 299 23.88 27.42 10.10
C ALA A 299 25.07 28.03 10.84
N ALA A 300 25.15 29.35 10.72
CA ALA A 300 25.74 30.28 11.68
C ALA A 300 27.18 29.99 12.17
N ASP A 301 28.12 30.77 11.65
CA ASP A 301 29.08 31.39 12.56
C ASP A 301 28.94 32.91 12.45
N ALA A 302 28.42 33.48 13.53
CA ALA A 302 28.41 34.90 13.82
C ALA A 302 29.40 35.10 14.98
N LYS A 303 30.53 35.76 14.67
CA LYS A 303 31.53 36.44 15.52
C LYS A 303 32.74 36.65 14.58
N GLU A 304 33.25 37.84 14.30
CA GLU A 304 33.32 39.13 15.02
C GLU A 304 32.87 40.31 14.15
#